data_AF-A0A9N9A5A4-F1
#
_entry.id   AF-A0A9N9A5A4-F1
#
_cell.length_a   1.000
_cell.length_b   1.000
_cell.length_c   1.000
_cell.angle_alpha   90.00
_cell.angle_beta   90.00
_cell.angle_gamma   90.00
#
_symmetry.space_group_name_H-M   'P 1'
#
loop_
_entity.id
_entity.type
_entity.pdbx_description
1 polymer ?
#
loop_
_entity_poly.entity_id
_entity_poly.type
_entity_poly.pdbx_seq_one_letter_code
_entity_poly.pdbx_strand_id
1 'polypeptide(L)'
;MAMFDLNDQLKQFEEEYGKERRFCSKEEFLAINDTPNKDGLPKRLCNLYIIFEKEYIKMIKEQENFVHTTGGGQMLIKRAAEKWKTLEPSQKRIYELAAEIRKEIFMKKNPNYKYQPRSYGRE
;
A
#
# COMPACT_ATOMS: atom_id res chain seq x y z
N MET A 1 24.55 12.02 3.11
CA MET A 1 23.39 11.11 2.93
C MET A 1 22.47 11.84 1.97
N ALA A 2 22.56 11.56 0.66
CA ALA A 2 21.77 12.27 -0.32
C ALA A 2 20.30 11.90 -0.09
N MET A 3 19.47 12.86 0.34
CA MET A 3 18.04 12.72 0.21
C MET A 3 17.77 12.70 -1.29
N PHE A 4 17.44 11.53 -1.84
CA PHE A 4 16.89 11.49 -3.20
C PHE A 4 15.65 12.40 -3.21
N ASP A 5 15.61 13.34 -4.15
CA ASP A 5 14.46 14.23 -4.29
C ASP A 5 13.22 13.36 -4.54
N LEU A 6 12.06 13.77 -4.00
CA LEU A 6 10.79 13.08 -4.21
C LEU A 6 10.50 12.92 -5.71
N ASN A 7 10.97 13.86 -6.52
CA ASN A 7 10.90 13.80 -7.98
C ASN A 7 11.73 12.65 -8.57
N ASP A 8 12.92 12.38 -8.05
CA ASP A 8 13.76 11.26 -8.49
C ASP A 8 13.15 9.92 -8.08
N GLN A 9 12.62 9.83 -6.86
CA GLN A 9 11.89 8.63 -6.41
C GLN A 9 10.66 8.36 -7.27
N LEU A 10 9.88 9.40 -7.60
CA LEU A 10 8.71 9.29 -8.47
C LEU A 10 9.09 8.83 -9.88
N LYS A 11 10.19 9.34 -10.43
CA LYS A 11 10.69 8.96 -11.74
C LYS A 11 11.14 7.49 -11.77
N GLN A 12 11.87 7.05 -10.75
CA GLN A 12 12.28 5.65 -10.62
C GLN A 12 11.07 4.73 -10.43
N PHE A 13 10.09 5.17 -9.63
CA PHE A 13 8.83 4.45 -9.46
C PHE A 13 8.07 4.33 -10.78
N GLU A 14 7.93 5.39 -11.57
CA GLU A 14 7.26 5.35 -12.87
C GLU A 14 7.95 4.40 -13.86
N GLU A 15 9.28 4.40 -13.88
CA GLU A 15 10.05 3.54 -14.78
C GLU A 15 9.90 2.06 -14.42
N GLU A 16 9.88 1.72 -13.12
CA GLU A 16 9.60 0.35 -12.68
C GLU A 16 8.12 -0.03 -12.82
N TYR A 17 7.21 0.91 -12.58
CA TYR A 17 5.76 0.70 -12.73
C TYR A 17 5.36 0.44 -14.17
N GLY A 18 6.00 1.10 -15.14
CA GLY A 18 5.75 0.85 -16.56
C GLY A 18 6.27 -0.51 -17.06
N LYS A 19 7.22 -1.14 -16.36
CA LYS A 19 7.79 -2.44 -16.74
C LYS A 19 6.91 -3.62 -16.31
N GLU A 20 6.08 -3.44 -15.29
CA GLU A 20 5.20 -4.49 -14.76
C GLU A 20 3.75 -4.23 -15.16
N ARG A 21 3.06 -5.25 -15.68
CA ARG A 21 1.64 -5.14 -16.05
C ARG A 21 0.79 -5.08 -14.78
N ARG A 22 0.53 -3.86 -14.30
CA ARG A 22 -0.18 -3.55 -13.04
C ARG A 22 -1.68 -3.37 -13.29
N PHE A 23 -2.48 -3.63 -12.25
CA PHE A 23 -3.95 -3.55 -12.32
C PHE A 23 -4.50 -2.24 -11.75
N CYS A 24 -3.80 -1.61 -10.81
CA CYS A 24 -4.18 -0.28 -10.34
C CYS A 24 -3.66 0.80 -11.30
N SER A 25 -4.27 1.99 -11.28
CA SER A 25 -3.61 3.18 -11.82
C SER A 25 -2.52 3.68 -10.86
N LYS A 26 -1.59 4.49 -11.36
CA LYS A 26 -0.59 5.18 -10.53
C LYS A 26 -1.25 6.01 -9.42
N GLU A 27 -2.31 6.75 -9.73
CA GLU A 27 -2.99 7.58 -8.72
C GLU A 27 -3.68 6.71 -7.67
N GLU A 28 -4.38 5.65 -8.08
CA GLU A 28 -5.00 4.71 -7.15
C GLU A 28 -3.95 4.06 -6.24
N PHE A 29 -2.79 3.74 -6.81
CA PHE A 29 -1.67 3.17 -6.10
C PHE A 29 -0.96 4.17 -5.19
N LEU A 30 -1.17 5.47 -5.30
CA LEU A 30 -0.63 6.46 -4.35
C LEU A 30 -1.68 6.93 -3.34
N ALA A 31 -2.97 6.83 -3.69
CA ALA A 31 -4.10 7.27 -2.87
C ALA A 31 -4.59 6.25 -1.81
N ILE A 32 -3.99 5.06 -1.75
CA ILE A 32 -4.41 4.03 -0.78
C ILE A 32 -4.27 4.56 0.66
N ASN A 33 -5.40 4.63 1.38
CA ASN A 33 -5.57 5.13 2.76
C ASN A 33 -5.53 6.66 2.94
N ASP A 34 -5.69 7.47 1.89
CA ASP A 34 -5.72 8.94 2.04
C ASP A 34 -7.03 9.47 2.67
N THR A 35 -8.00 8.60 2.93
CA THR A 35 -9.24 8.94 3.64
C THR A 35 -9.05 8.94 5.16
N PRO A 36 -9.53 9.97 5.88
CA PRO A 36 -9.44 10.00 7.33
C PRO A 36 -10.18 8.83 7.98
N ASN A 37 -9.82 8.53 9.23
CA ASN A 37 -10.54 7.57 10.05
C ASN A 37 -11.93 8.12 10.45
N LYS A 38 -12.76 7.29 11.10
CA LYS A 38 -14.08 7.70 11.62
C LYS A 38 -14.01 8.95 12.51
N ASP A 39 -12.90 9.12 13.22
CA ASP A 39 -12.62 10.28 14.09
C ASP A 39 -12.08 11.52 13.33
N GLY A 40 -12.08 11.52 12.00
CA GLY A 40 -11.52 12.61 11.17
C GLY A 40 -9.98 12.67 11.13
N LEU A 41 -9.30 11.84 11.92
CA LEU A 41 -7.84 11.79 11.99
C LEU A 41 -7.21 11.02 10.81
N PRO A 42 -6.03 11.43 10.34
CA PRO A 42 -5.31 10.71 9.30
C PRO A 42 -5.01 9.26 9.72
N LYS A 43 -5.25 8.30 8.81
CA LYS A 43 -4.94 6.89 9.03
C LYS A 43 -3.43 6.65 9.04
N ARG A 44 -3.02 5.57 9.70
CA ARG A 44 -1.62 5.11 9.63
C ARG A 44 -1.26 4.77 8.18
N LEU A 45 -0.07 5.21 7.79
CA LEU A 45 0.57 4.83 6.53
C LEU A 45 0.61 3.30 6.37
N CYS A 46 0.26 2.82 5.18
CA CYS A 46 0.45 1.42 4.80
C CYS A 46 1.94 1.09 4.76
N ASN A 47 2.31 -0.09 5.24
CA ASN A 47 3.60 -0.67 4.86
C ASN A 47 3.52 -1.22 3.42
N LEU A 48 4.67 -1.51 2.83
CA LEU A 48 4.81 -2.08 1.49
C LEU A 48 3.95 -3.34 1.24
N TYR A 49 3.79 -4.22 2.24
CA TYR A 49 2.97 -5.42 2.11
C TYR A 49 1.48 -5.08 1.97
N ILE A 50 0.96 -4.14 2.77
CA ILE A 50 -0.44 -3.71 2.69
C ILE A 50 -0.72 -3.03 1.33
N ILE A 51 0.28 -2.40 0.71
CA ILE A 51 0.17 -1.87 -0.64
C ILE A 51 -0.02 -3.01 -1.65
N PHE A 52 0.88 -3.99 -1.62
CA PHE A 52 0.79 -5.18 -2.45
C PHE A 52 -0.51 -5.94 -2.25
N GLU A 53 -0.91 -6.19 -1.00
CA GLU A 53 -2.09 -6.96 -0.65
C GLU A 53 -3.34 -6.35 -1.29
N LYS A 54 -3.52 -5.03 -1.20
CA LYS A 54 -4.68 -4.35 -1.77
C LYS A 54 -4.74 -4.44 -3.30
N GLU A 55 -3.59 -4.28 -3.95
CA GLU A 55 -3.49 -4.43 -5.40
C GLU A 55 -3.81 -5.86 -5.82
N TYR A 56 -3.19 -6.85 -5.16
CA TYR A 56 -3.36 -8.27 -5.46
C TYR A 56 -4.80 -8.73 -5.23
N ILE A 57 -5.43 -8.28 -4.13
CA ILE A 57 -6.84 -8.56 -3.86
C ILE A 57 -7.75 -7.92 -4.92
N LYS A 58 -7.46 -6.69 -5.37
CA LYS A 58 -8.22 -6.02 -6.44
C LYS A 58 -8.12 -6.82 -7.74
N MET A 59 -6.90 -7.22 -8.12
CA MET A 59 -6.65 -8.05 -9.30
C MET A 59 -7.46 -9.36 -9.27
N ILE A 60 -7.41 -10.11 -8.16
CA ILE A 60 -8.14 -11.38 -8.07
C ILE A 60 -9.65 -11.14 -8.13
N LYS A 61 -10.17 -10.10 -7.47
CA LYS A 61 -11.60 -9.79 -7.50
C LYS A 61 -12.10 -9.49 -8.92
N GLU A 62 -11.33 -8.74 -9.70
CA GLU A 62 -11.64 -8.42 -11.09
C GLU A 62 -11.53 -9.64 -12.01
N GLN A 63 -10.54 -10.51 -11.81
CA GLN A 63 -10.33 -11.70 -12.62
C GLN A 63 -11.33 -12.83 -12.32
N GLU A 64 -11.56 -13.12 -11.04
CA GLU A 64 -12.40 -14.25 -10.60
C GLU A 64 -13.87 -13.84 -10.43
N ASN A 65 -14.23 -12.59 -10.75
CA ASN A 65 -15.57 -12.01 -10.54
C ASN A 65 -16.11 -12.35 -9.13
N PHE A 66 -15.21 -12.26 -8.15
CA PHE A 66 -15.37 -12.91 -6.85
C PHE A 66 -16.51 -12.24 -6.05
N VAL A 67 -17.65 -12.92 -5.96
CA VAL A 67 -18.81 -12.47 -5.18
C VAL A 67 -18.41 -12.40 -3.71
N HIS A 68 -18.68 -11.27 -3.06
CA HIS A 68 -18.39 -11.01 -1.65
C HIS A 68 -19.16 -11.97 -0.73
N THR A 69 -18.65 -13.18 -0.56
CA THR A 69 -19.12 -14.14 0.43
C THR A 69 -18.46 -13.84 1.78
N THR A 70 -19.24 -13.95 2.85
CA THR A 70 -18.81 -13.78 4.25
C THR A 70 -17.74 -14.81 4.59
N GLY A 71 -16.47 -14.48 4.37
CA GLY A 71 -15.30 -15.38 4.54
C GLY A 71 -14.28 -15.32 3.40
N GLY A 72 -14.68 -14.90 2.20
CA GLY A 72 -13.79 -14.85 1.03
C GLY A 72 -12.63 -13.87 1.18
N GLY A 73 -12.84 -12.78 1.94
CA GLY A 73 -11.77 -11.81 2.25
C GLY A 73 -10.56 -12.44 2.96
N GLN A 74 -10.78 -13.32 3.93
CA GLN A 74 -9.67 -13.98 4.64
C GLN A 74 -8.88 -14.92 3.73
N MET A 75 -9.53 -15.63 2.80
CA MET A 75 -8.83 -16.50 1.85
C MET A 75 -7.94 -15.68 0.91
N LEU A 76 -8.44 -14.54 0.41
CA LEU A 76 -7.66 -13.66 -0.46
C LEU A 76 -6.43 -13.08 0.26
N ILE A 77 -6.57 -12.71 1.54
CA ILE A 77 -5.45 -12.24 2.37
C ILE A 77 -4.40 -13.34 2.54
N LYS A 78 -4.83 -14.59 2.78
CA LYS A 78 -3.89 -15.73 2.88
C LYS A 78 -3.14 -15.96 1.57
N ARG A 79 -3.84 -15.96 0.43
CA ARG A 79 -3.21 -16.07 -0.90
C ARG A 79 -2.23 -14.93 -1.16
N ALA A 80 -2.58 -13.70 -0.78
CA ALA A 80 -1.69 -12.55 -0.88
C ALA A 80 -0.41 -12.77 -0.05
N ALA A 81 -0.54 -13.23 1.19
CA ALA A 81 0.61 -13.52 2.05
C ALA A 81 1.54 -14.59 1.46
N GLU A 82 0.98 -15.65 0.87
CA GLU A 82 1.76 -16.69 0.18
C GLU A 82 2.46 -16.16 -1.07
N LYS A 83 1.75 -15.38 -1.89
CA LYS A 83 2.33 -14.75 -3.08
C LYS A 83 3.45 -13.76 -2.71
N TRP A 84 3.26 -12.97 -1.66
CA TRP A 84 4.27 -12.02 -1.18
C TRP A 84 5.59 -12.70 -0.78
N LYS A 85 5.52 -13.89 -0.17
CA LYS A 85 6.71 -14.66 0.20
C LYS A 85 7.49 -15.14 -1.02
N THR A 86 6.80 -15.43 -2.13
CA THR A 86 7.42 -15.94 -3.37
C THR A 86 7.85 -14.83 -4.33
N LEU A 87 7.52 -13.57 -4.06
CA LEU A 87 8.00 -12.44 -4.87
C LEU A 87 9.51 -12.23 -4.71
N GLU A 88 10.17 -12.05 -5.84
CA GLU A 88 11.58 -11.67 -5.94
C GLU A 88 11.82 -10.29 -5.32
N PRO A 89 13.03 -10.01 -4.80
CA PRO A 89 13.38 -8.70 -4.27
C PRO A 89 13.16 -7.55 -5.27
N SER A 90 13.43 -7.79 -6.56
CA SER A 90 13.16 -6.83 -7.63
C SER A 90 11.68 -6.47 -7.74
N GLN A 91 10.78 -7.44 -7.59
CA GLN A 91 9.34 -7.20 -7.62
C GLN A 91 8.82 -6.54 -6.35
N LYS A 92 9.55 -6.67 -5.23
CA LYS A 92 9.25 -5.97 -3.98
C LYS A 92 9.69 -4.52 -4.03
N ARG A 93 10.71 -4.19 -4.83
CA ARG A 93 11.35 -2.87 -4.90
C ARG A 93 10.36 -1.74 -5.19
N ILE A 94 9.47 -1.95 -6.15
CA ILE A 94 8.41 -1.00 -6.48
C ILE A 94 7.43 -0.72 -5.33
N TYR A 95 7.15 -1.71 -4.48
CA TYR A 95 6.33 -1.53 -3.28
C TYR A 95 7.09 -0.79 -2.18
N GLU A 96 8.41 -0.95 -2.11
CA GLU A 96 9.28 -0.16 -1.23
C GLU A 96 9.28 1.31 -1.65
N LEU A 97 9.56 1.59 -2.94
CA LEU A 97 9.56 2.95 -3.50
C LEU A 97 8.21 3.64 -3.26
N ALA A 98 7.10 2.94 -3.49
CA ALA A 98 5.78 3.49 -3.22
C ALA A 98 5.53 3.77 -1.74
N ALA A 99 6.02 2.90 -0.84
CA ALA A 99 5.90 3.14 0.60
C ALA A 99 6.73 4.36 1.05
N GLU A 100 7.92 4.56 0.48
CA GLU A 100 8.79 5.72 0.72
C GLU A 100 8.15 7.01 0.22
N ILE A 101 7.73 7.07 -1.05
CA ILE A 101 7.06 8.23 -1.66
C ILE A 101 5.83 8.62 -0.83
N ARG A 102 5.00 7.65 -0.45
CA ARG A 102 3.81 7.91 0.38
C ARG A 102 4.17 8.41 1.76
N LYS A 103 5.22 7.88 2.38
CA LYS A 103 5.70 8.35 3.68
C LYS A 103 6.08 9.83 3.60
N GLU A 104 6.81 10.22 2.56
CA GLU A 104 7.18 11.62 2.35
C GLU A 104 5.96 12.52 2.12
N ILE A 105 5.05 12.13 1.22
CA ILE A 105 3.81 12.88 0.96
C ILE A 105 2.98 13.03 2.25
N PHE A 106 2.82 11.95 3.01
CA PHE A 106 2.02 11.94 4.22
C PHE A 106 2.63 12.81 5.32
N MET A 107 3.96 12.78 5.50
CA MET A 107 4.66 13.62 6.46
C MET A 107 4.59 15.10 6.08
N LYS A 108 4.65 15.42 4.78
CA LYS A 108 4.43 16.79 4.28
C LYS A 108 2.99 17.27 4.53
N LYS A 109 1.99 16.41 4.31
CA LYS A 109 0.56 16.72 4.52
C LYS A 109 0.17 16.76 6.00
N ASN A 110 0.83 15.98 6.85
CA ASN A 110 0.51 15.84 8.27
C ASN A 110 1.79 16.00 9.14
N PRO A 111 2.37 17.21 9.21
CA PRO A 111 3.63 17.42 9.93
C PRO A 111 3.53 17.13 11.43
N ASN A 112 2.33 17.28 12.02
CA ASN A 112 2.07 17.02 13.43
C ASN A 112 1.55 15.60 13.71
N TYR A 113 1.62 14.69 12.72
CA TYR A 113 1.13 13.32 12.91
C TYR A 113 1.97 12.56 13.94
N LYS A 114 1.31 12.05 14.99
CA LYS A 114 1.91 11.11 15.93
C LYS A 114 1.00 9.90 16.07
N TYR A 115 1.53 8.72 15.76
CA TYR A 115 0.77 7.48 15.94
C TYR A 115 0.55 7.23 17.43
N GLN A 116 -0.73 7.14 17.83
CA GLN A 116 -1.14 6.82 19.19
C GLN A 116 -2.06 5.60 19.13
N PRO A 117 -1.55 4.39 19.48
CA PRO A 117 -2.39 3.22 19.54
C PRO A 117 -3.43 3.41 20.65
N ARG A 118 -4.70 3.11 20.35
CA ARG A 118 -5.72 3.08 21.40
C ARG A 118 -5.44 1.88 22.29
N SER A 119 -5.06 2.13 23.54
CA SER A 119 -4.93 1.09 24.55
C SER A 119 -6.33 0.67 24.97
N TYR A 120 -6.84 -0.43 24.41
CA TYR A 120 -7.94 -1.13 25.06
C TYR A 120 -7.33 -1.80 26.28
N GLY A 121 -7.79 -1.41 27.47
CA GLY A 121 -7.35 -2.04 28.73
C GLY A 121 -7.48 -3.54 28.57
N ARG A 122 -6.36 -4.27 28.66
CA ARG A 122 -6.41 -5.70 28.89
C ARG A 122 -6.72 -5.84 30.38
N GLU A 123 -8.00 -5.99 30.70
CA GLU A 123 -8.42 -6.53 32.00
C GLU A 123 -8.08 -8.02 32.08
#